data_AF-A0A7X1Y3M9-F1
#
_entry.id   AF-A0A7X1Y3M9-F1
#
_cell.length_a   1.000
_cell.length_b   1.000
_cell.length_c   1.000
_cell.angle_alpha   90.00
_cell.angle_beta   90.00
_cell.angle_gamma   90.00
#
_symmetry.space_group_name_H-M   'P 1'
#
loop_
_entity.id
_entity.type
_entity.pdbx_description
1 polymer ?
#
loop_
_entity_poly.entity_id
_entity_poly.type
_entity_poly.pdbx_seq_one_letter_code
_entity_poly.pdbx_strand_id
1 'polypeptide(L)'
;MKRKNASLILVVSMSISGLCLADGILKISPEQAAIEASFNLKLANRLWEESSEACKIGSTPHLLQIIKTINSQRTAQPTDHLSYRARFVYSGCASMLSDVAFISGACLNKQPTKHEIDYSRMNWEKDSVQCTSEISSPDLSLSSDEGYHSDADVEAELRKEGKSEEDIAFVKKIRQL
;
A
#
# COMPACT_ATOMS: atom_id res chain seq x y z
N MET A 1 -41.00 23.85 62.34
CA MET A 1 -39.57 23.56 62.66
C MET A 1 -39.07 22.56 61.61
N LYS A 2 -38.17 22.93 60.68
CA LYS A 2 -36.71 22.62 60.68
C LYS A 2 -36.43 21.14 61.04
N ARG A 3 -35.72 20.32 60.24
CA ARG A 3 -34.44 20.56 59.55
C ARG A 3 -34.31 19.73 58.25
N LYS A 4 -33.61 20.33 57.28
CA LYS A 4 -33.06 19.70 56.08
C LYS A 4 -31.79 18.93 56.47
N ASN A 5 -31.62 17.70 55.99
CA ASN A 5 -30.32 17.04 55.93
C ASN A 5 -29.94 16.89 54.47
N ALA A 6 -28.82 17.51 54.12
CA ALA A 6 -28.17 17.48 52.83
C ALA A 6 -26.85 16.69 52.95
N SER A 7 -26.33 16.29 51.78
CA SER A 7 -25.01 15.71 51.52
C SER A 7 -24.92 14.19 51.72
N LEU A 8 -24.21 13.43 50.91
CA LEU A 8 -23.10 13.75 50.00
C LEU A 8 -23.04 12.63 48.94
N ILE A 9 -23.18 12.92 47.65
CA ILE A 9 -22.92 11.93 46.58
C ILE A 9 -21.45 12.08 46.18
N LEU A 10 -20.66 11.05 46.47
CA LEU A 10 -19.26 10.94 46.09
C LEU A 10 -19.20 10.58 44.59
N VAL A 11 -18.91 11.56 43.72
CA VAL A 11 -18.63 11.29 42.31
C VAL A 11 -17.18 10.86 42.21
N VAL A 12 -16.96 9.54 42.11
CA VAL A 12 -15.65 8.99 41.73
C VAL A 12 -15.44 9.32 40.26
N SER A 13 -14.70 10.40 40.00
CA SER A 13 -14.15 10.70 38.69
C SER A 13 -13.12 9.63 38.36
N MET A 14 -13.54 8.61 37.61
CA MET A 14 -12.60 7.71 36.93
C MET A 14 -11.91 8.55 35.86
N SER A 15 -10.71 9.04 36.18
CA SER A 15 -9.80 9.59 35.19
C SER A 15 -9.44 8.47 34.23
N ILE A 16 -10.17 8.40 33.11
CA ILE A 16 -9.73 7.67 31.92
C ILE A 16 -8.44 8.35 31.52
N SER A 17 -7.33 7.81 31.99
CA SER A 17 -6.02 8.09 31.44
C SER A 17 -6.06 7.49 30.04
N GLY A 18 -6.60 8.27 29.11
CA GLY A 18 -6.43 8.04 27.69
C GLY A 18 -4.93 8.08 27.46
N LEU A 19 -4.32 6.89 27.46
CA LEU A 19 -3.11 6.63 26.71
C LEU A 19 -3.43 7.15 25.31
N CYS A 20 -2.92 8.34 24.99
CA CYS A 20 -2.72 8.75 23.62
C CYS A 20 -1.74 7.73 23.02
N LEU A 21 -2.28 6.60 22.58
CA LEU A 21 -1.69 5.85 21.48
C LEU A 21 -1.69 6.86 20.35
N ALA A 22 -0.51 7.40 20.08
CA ALA A 22 -0.26 8.11 18.85
C ALA A 22 -0.42 7.07 17.74
N ASP A 23 -1.66 6.85 17.29
CA ASP A 23 -1.93 6.22 16.02
C ASP A 23 -1.20 7.08 14.99
N GLY A 24 -0.03 6.61 14.52
CA GLY A 24 0.53 7.11 13.29
C GLY A 24 -0.57 6.95 12.26
N ILE A 25 -1.16 8.05 11.78
CA ILE A 25 -2.41 8.00 11.01
C ILE A 25 -2.14 7.29 9.69
N LEU A 26 -2.35 5.99 9.69
CA LEU A 26 -2.48 5.21 8.47
C LEU A 26 -3.64 5.80 7.68
N LYS A 27 -3.37 6.23 6.45
CA LYS A 27 -4.43 6.69 5.54
C LYS A 27 -5.32 5.54 5.07
N ILE A 28 -4.91 4.30 5.31
CA ILE A 28 -5.62 3.08 4.94
C ILE A 28 -5.41 2.01 6.01
N SER A 29 -6.49 1.36 6.44
CA SER A 29 -6.40 0.28 7.43
C SER A 29 -5.89 -1.03 6.79
N PRO A 30 -5.34 -1.97 7.58
CA PRO A 30 -4.98 -3.30 7.09
C PRO A 30 -6.13 -4.05 6.39
N GLU A 31 -7.36 -3.90 6.88
CA GLU A 31 -8.54 -4.54 6.29
C GLU A 31 -8.86 -3.94 4.91
N GLN A 32 -8.78 -2.62 4.79
CA GLN A 32 -8.99 -1.96 3.50
C GLN A 32 -7.90 -2.34 2.50
N ALA A 33 -6.64 -2.43 2.94
CA ALA A 33 -5.54 -2.90 2.11
C ALA A 33 -5.75 -4.37 1.65
N ALA A 34 -6.28 -5.24 2.50
CA ALA A 34 -6.61 -6.62 2.14
C ALA A 34 -7.74 -6.71 1.08
N ILE A 35 -8.76 -5.85 1.20
CA ILE A 35 -9.83 -5.74 0.20
C ILE A 35 -9.27 -5.26 -1.14
N GLU A 36 -8.43 -4.22 -1.11
CA GLU A 36 -7.75 -3.69 -2.29
C GLU A 36 -6.86 -4.75 -2.96
N ALA A 37 -6.11 -5.53 -2.18
CA ALA A 37 -5.27 -6.63 -2.66
C ALA A 37 -6.09 -7.72 -3.34
N SER A 38 -7.19 -8.14 -2.70
CA SER A 38 -8.11 -9.14 -3.25
C SER A 38 -8.77 -8.66 -4.55
N PHE A 39 -9.10 -7.37 -4.64
CA PHE A 39 -9.59 -6.77 -5.87
C PHE A 39 -8.51 -6.76 -6.95
N ASN A 40 -7.28 -6.36 -6.61
CA ASN A 40 -6.16 -6.34 -7.56
C ASN A 40 -5.84 -7.73 -8.10
N LEU A 41 -5.86 -8.78 -7.28
CA LEU A 41 -5.71 -10.16 -7.74
C LEU A 41 -6.74 -10.53 -8.80
N LYS A 42 -8.03 -10.27 -8.52
CA LYS A 42 -9.12 -10.58 -9.46
C LYS A 42 -9.01 -9.76 -10.75
N LEU A 43 -8.71 -8.46 -10.60
CA LEU A 43 -8.56 -7.55 -11.72
C LEU A 43 -7.38 -7.98 -12.60
N ALA A 44 -6.21 -8.23 -12.01
CA ALA A 44 -5.01 -8.63 -12.73
C ALA A 44 -5.26 -9.93 -13.51
N ASN A 45 -5.86 -10.95 -12.89
CA ASN A 45 -6.15 -12.22 -13.58
C ASN A 45 -7.02 -12.01 -14.82
N ARG A 46 -8.07 -11.19 -14.70
CA ARG A 46 -8.92 -10.85 -15.84
C ARG A 46 -8.14 -10.11 -16.92
N LEU A 47 -7.39 -9.07 -16.55
CA LEU A 47 -6.67 -8.24 -17.51
C LEU A 47 -5.50 -9.01 -18.17
N TRP A 48 -4.90 -9.99 -17.49
CA TRP A 48 -3.88 -10.86 -18.07
C TRP A 48 -4.43 -11.64 -19.27
N GLU A 49 -5.58 -12.30 -19.10
CA GLU A 49 -6.28 -13.00 -20.18
C GLU A 49 -6.68 -12.04 -21.31
N GLU A 50 -7.28 -10.89 -20.96
CA GLU A 50 -7.68 -9.87 -21.94
C GLU A 50 -6.46 -9.33 -22.72
N SER A 51 -5.31 -9.13 -22.07
CA SER A 51 -4.09 -8.64 -22.69
C SER A 51 -3.49 -9.65 -23.67
N SER A 52 -3.50 -10.94 -23.29
CA SER A 52 -3.04 -12.04 -24.14
C SER A 52 -3.88 -12.12 -25.42
N GLU A 53 -5.20 -12.04 -25.30
CA GLU A 53 -6.09 -12.06 -26.45
C GLU A 53 -5.93 -10.81 -27.32
N ALA A 54 -5.94 -9.62 -26.71
CA ALA A 54 -5.76 -8.36 -27.43
C ALA A 54 -4.41 -8.32 -28.18
N CYS A 55 -3.36 -8.89 -27.60
CA CYS A 55 -2.05 -9.01 -28.25
C CYS A 55 -2.08 -9.93 -29.46
N LYS A 56 -2.73 -11.10 -29.36
CA LYS A 56 -2.84 -12.07 -30.47
C LYS A 56 -3.59 -11.48 -31.67
N ILE A 57 -4.67 -10.74 -31.42
CA ILE A 57 -5.49 -10.15 -32.49
C ILE A 57 -5.02 -8.75 -32.92
N GLY A 58 -3.97 -8.20 -32.29
CA GLY A 58 -3.45 -6.87 -32.59
C GLY A 58 -4.40 -5.72 -32.24
N SER A 59 -5.22 -5.86 -31.20
CA SER A 59 -6.20 -4.82 -30.80
C SER A 59 -5.55 -3.72 -29.96
N THR A 60 -4.96 -2.73 -30.64
CA THR A 60 -4.42 -1.53 -30.01
C THR A 60 -5.42 -0.81 -29.07
N PRO A 61 -6.70 -0.61 -29.44
CA PRO A 61 -7.66 0.06 -28.56
C PRO A 61 -7.88 -0.70 -27.24
N HIS A 62 -7.93 -2.04 -27.28
CA HIS A 62 -8.09 -2.86 -26.07
C HIS A 62 -6.85 -2.79 -25.18
N LEU A 63 -5.65 -2.92 -25.76
CA LEU A 63 -4.40 -2.82 -25.01
C LEU A 63 -4.25 -1.46 -24.30
N LEU A 64 -4.60 -0.35 -24.98
CA LEU A 64 -4.62 0.98 -24.36
C LEU A 64 -5.64 1.08 -23.24
N GLN A 65 -6.82 0.48 -23.39
CA GLN A 65 -7.84 0.46 -22.35
C GLN A 65 -7.39 -0.33 -21.12
N ILE A 66 -6.70 -1.47 -21.31
CA ILE A 66 -6.11 -2.26 -20.23
C ILE A 66 -5.10 -1.42 -19.43
N ILE A 67 -4.15 -0.78 -20.13
CA ILE A 67 -3.14 0.09 -19.49
C ILE A 67 -3.80 1.25 -18.74
N LYS A 68 -4.82 1.88 -19.32
CA LYS A 68 -5.58 2.96 -18.68
C LYS A 68 -6.26 2.48 -17.38
N THR A 69 -6.88 1.30 -17.40
CA THR A 69 -7.49 0.68 -16.21
C THR A 69 -6.44 0.45 -15.13
N ILE A 70 -5.26 -0.11 -15.48
CA ILE A 70 -4.17 -0.35 -14.54
C ILE A 70 -3.66 0.97 -13.94
N ASN A 71 -3.42 1.98 -14.76
CA ASN A 71 -2.93 3.29 -14.28
C ASN A 71 -3.95 3.95 -13.35
N SER A 72 -5.24 3.88 -13.68
CA SER A 72 -6.31 4.38 -12.81
C SER A 72 -6.30 3.65 -11.46
N GLN A 73 -6.13 2.32 -11.47
CA GLN A 73 -6.09 1.52 -10.25
C GLN A 73 -4.88 1.88 -9.38
N ARG A 74 -3.68 1.96 -9.96
CA ARG A 74 -2.45 2.32 -9.25
C ARG A 74 -2.50 3.75 -8.69
N THR A 75 -3.10 4.68 -9.43
CA THR A 75 -3.28 6.07 -8.97
C THR A 75 -4.24 6.15 -7.78
N ALA A 76 -5.28 5.32 -7.76
CA ALA A 76 -6.21 5.24 -6.62
C ALA A 76 -5.58 4.58 -5.38
N GLN A 77 -4.51 3.82 -5.55
CA GLN A 77 -3.82 3.06 -4.51
C GLN A 77 -2.35 3.45 -4.39
N PRO A 78 -2.04 4.70 -4.01
CA PRO A 78 -0.67 5.14 -3.83
C PRO A 78 0.05 4.29 -2.78
N THR A 79 1.33 4.05 -3.03
CA THR A 79 2.25 3.28 -2.18
C THR A 79 3.53 4.08 -1.90
N ASP A 80 3.55 5.36 -2.28
CA ASP A 80 4.73 6.24 -2.20
C ASP A 80 5.03 6.71 -0.78
N HIS A 81 4.03 6.79 0.09
CA HIS A 81 4.18 7.36 1.42
C HIS A 81 4.01 6.35 2.57
N LEU A 82 4.70 6.59 3.69
CA LEU A 82 4.62 5.78 4.93
C LEU A 82 3.19 5.62 5.47
N SER A 83 2.32 6.59 5.22
CA SER A 83 0.89 6.53 5.58
C SER A 83 0.12 5.42 4.85
N TYR A 84 0.70 4.82 3.80
CA TYR A 84 0.13 3.74 3.01
C TYR A 84 0.77 2.38 3.30
N ARG A 85 1.56 2.24 4.37
CA ARG A 85 2.32 1.01 4.64
C ARG A 85 1.51 -0.27 4.74
N ALA A 86 0.22 -0.18 5.09
CA ALA A 86 -0.68 -1.34 5.08
C ALA A 86 -0.80 -1.97 3.67
N ARG A 87 -0.59 -1.21 2.60
CA ARG A 87 -0.53 -1.72 1.21
C ARG A 87 0.75 -2.48 0.90
N PHE A 88 1.87 -2.17 1.57
CA PHE A 88 3.15 -2.86 1.30
C PHE A 88 3.12 -4.34 1.65
N VAL A 89 2.29 -4.73 2.64
CA VAL A 89 2.04 -6.13 2.99
C VAL A 89 1.54 -6.94 1.77
N TYR A 90 0.90 -6.28 0.80
CA TYR A 90 0.29 -6.89 -0.38
C TYR A 90 0.98 -6.47 -1.69
N SER A 91 2.28 -6.23 -1.64
CA SER A 91 3.07 -5.72 -2.78
C SER A 91 3.05 -6.65 -4.01
N GLY A 92 2.94 -7.97 -3.81
CA GLY A 92 2.78 -8.94 -4.89
C GLY A 92 1.50 -8.70 -5.69
N CYS A 93 0.39 -8.35 -5.03
CA CYS A 93 -0.87 -8.06 -5.71
C CYS A 93 -0.81 -6.79 -6.58
N ALA A 94 -0.03 -5.79 -6.19
CA ALA A 94 0.26 -4.63 -7.03
C ALA A 94 1.23 -4.97 -8.18
N SER A 95 2.16 -5.91 -7.95
CA SER A 95 3.13 -6.36 -8.96
C SER A 95 2.44 -7.12 -10.10
N MET A 96 1.42 -7.93 -9.81
CA MET A 96 0.59 -8.56 -10.84
C MET A 96 -0.04 -7.55 -11.83
N LEU A 97 -0.49 -6.38 -11.36
CA LEU A 97 -0.98 -5.33 -12.26
C LEU A 97 0.15 -4.74 -13.12
N SER A 98 1.37 -4.69 -12.59
CA SER A 98 2.56 -4.23 -13.32
C SER A 98 2.99 -5.24 -14.38
N ASP A 99 2.86 -6.55 -14.13
CA ASP A 99 3.10 -7.60 -15.13
C ASP A 99 2.17 -7.46 -16.33
N VAL A 100 0.87 -7.24 -16.07
CA VAL A 100 -0.11 -7.02 -17.14
C VAL A 100 0.23 -5.76 -17.94
N ALA A 101 0.61 -4.68 -17.25
CA ALA A 101 1.01 -3.43 -17.92
C ALA A 101 2.26 -3.63 -18.79
N PHE A 102 3.24 -4.41 -18.32
CA PHE A 102 4.45 -4.74 -19.05
C PHE A 102 4.14 -5.47 -20.36
N ILE A 103 3.39 -6.59 -20.29
CA ILE A 103 3.09 -7.37 -21.50
C ILE A 103 2.17 -6.60 -22.46
N SER A 104 1.19 -5.85 -21.92
CA SER A 104 0.31 -5.01 -22.74
C SER A 104 1.09 -3.91 -23.46
N GLY A 105 2.02 -3.26 -22.76
CA GLY A 105 2.92 -2.25 -23.31
C GLY A 105 3.87 -2.82 -24.35
N ALA A 106 4.42 -4.02 -24.12
CA ALA A 106 5.24 -4.73 -25.09
C ALA A 106 4.45 -4.94 -26.40
N CYS A 107 3.24 -5.52 -26.30
CA CYS A 107 2.35 -5.78 -27.43
C CYS A 107 1.92 -4.53 -28.20
N LEU A 108 1.76 -3.38 -27.52
CA LEU A 108 1.46 -2.10 -28.19
C LEU A 108 2.62 -1.61 -29.07
N ASN A 109 3.85 -1.83 -28.63
CA ASN A 109 5.03 -1.37 -29.35
C ASN A 109 5.36 -2.30 -30.53
N LYS A 110 5.40 -3.60 -30.27
CA LYS A 110 5.67 -4.65 -31.26
C LYS A 110 5.18 -6.01 -30.74
N GLN A 111 5.07 -7.00 -31.62
CA GLN A 111 4.82 -8.35 -31.14
C GLN A 111 5.97 -8.83 -30.23
N PRO A 112 5.69 -9.26 -28.98
CA PRO A 112 6.73 -9.70 -28.07
C PRO A 112 7.45 -10.95 -28.62
N THR A 113 8.75 -11.00 -28.40
CA THR A 113 9.55 -12.20 -28.67
C THR A 113 9.16 -13.32 -27.70
N LYS A 114 9.48 -14.57 -28.08
CA LYS A 114 9.26 -15.72 -27.19
C LYS A 114 9.92 -15.54 -25.81
N HIS A 115 11.12 -14.96 -25.77
CA HIS A 115 11.83 -14.70 -24.51
C HIS A 115 11.07 -13.71 -23.62
N GLU A 116 10.54 -12.62 -24.17
CA GLU A 116 9.75 -11.63 -23.42
C GLU A 116 8.43 -12.23 -22.88
N ILE A 117 7.80 -13.13 -23.66
CA ILE A 117 6.59 -13.86 -23.24
C ILE A 117 6.93 -14.82 -22.10
N ASP A 118 7.99 -15.63 -22.25
CA ASP A 118 8.39 -16.61 -21.23
C ASP A 118 8.79 -15.90 -19.93
N TYR A 119 9.52 -14.78 -20.02
CA TYR A 119 9.89 -13.96 -18.86
C TYR A 119 8.67 -13.34 -18.17
N SER A 120 7.74 -12.76 -18.94
CA SER A 120 6.51 -12.19 -18.37
C SER A 120 5.66 -13.27 -17.70
N ARG A 121 5.57 -14.47 -18.28
CA ARG A 121 4.83 -15.59 -17.67
C ARG A 121 5.47 -16.06 -16.37
N MET A 122 6.79 -16.16 -16.33
CA MET A 122 7.52 -16.53 -15.10
C MET A 122 7.26 -15.52 -13.97
N ASN A 123 7.31 -14.22 -14.27
CA ASN A 123 7.01 -13.18 -13.28
C ASN A 123 5.54 -13.25 -12.84
N TRP A 124 4.61 -13.38 -13.79
CA TRP A 124 3.19 -13.54 -13.51
C TRP A 124 2.90 -14.71 -12.56
N GLU A 125 3.50 -15.88 -12.82
CA GLU A 125 3.34 -17.06 -11.97
C GLU A 125 3.90 -16.82 -10.56
N LYS A 126 5.09 -16.22 -10.46
CA LYS A 126 5.72 -15.87 -9.19
C LYS A 126 4.87 -14.87 -8.39
N ASP A 127 4.44 -13.79 -9.01
CA ASP A 127 3.72 -12.69 -8.35
C ASP A 127 2.28 -13.09 -8.03
N SER A 128 1.67 -13.99 -8.81
CA SER A 128 0.37 -14.61 -8.49
C SER A 128 0.43 -15.49 -7.23
N VAL A 129 1.48 -16.31 -7.11
CA VAL A 129 1.72 -17.11 -5.90
C VAL A 129 2.00 -16.20 -4.71
N GLN A 130 2.83 -15.18 -4.89
CA GLN A 130 3.15 -14.22 -3.84
C GLN A 130 1.89 -13.47 -3.36
N CYS A 131 1.10 -12.90 -4.27
CA CYS A 131 -0.14 -12.20 -3.93
C CYS A 131 -1.13 -13.11 -3.18
N THR A 132 -1.27 -14.37 -3.63
CA THR A 132 -2.12 -15.36 -2.95
C THR A 132 -1.62 -15.65 -1.53
N SER A 133 -0.30 -15.76 -1.35
CA SER A 133 0.32 -15.93 -0.03
C SER A 133 0.11 -14.71 0.86
N GLU A 134 0.32 -13.50 0.34
CA GLU A 134 0.12 -12.24 1.07
C GLU A 134 -1.35 -12.07 1.51
N ILE A 135 -2.32 -12.46 0.68
CA ILE A 135 -3.74 -12.42 1.04
C ILE A 135 -4.10 -13.47 2.10
N SER A 136 -3.56 -14.68 1.98
CA SER A 136 -3.91 -15.80 2.87
C SER A 136 -3.16 -15.81 4.19
N SER A 137 -1.97 -15.20 4.24
CA SER A 137 -1.09 -15.16 5.40
C SER A 137 -0.27 -13.86 5.39
N PRO A 138 -0.92 -12.69 5.59
CA PRO A 138 -0.25 -11.40 5.57
C PRO A 138 0.73 -11.26 6.74
N ASP A 139 1.95 -10.82 6.44
CA ASP A 139 2.89 -10.40 7.48
C ASP A 139 2.58 -8.97 7.94
N LEU A 140 1.70 -8.88 8.94
CA LEU A 140 1.26 -7.59 9.49
C LEU A 140 2.36 -6.87 10.28
N SER A 141 3.49 -7.52 10.60
CA SER A 141 4.63 -6.83 11.22
C SER A 141 5.18 -5.72 10.33
N LEU A 142 5.09 -5.90 9.01
CA LEU A 142 5.46 -4.91 8.00
C LEU A 142 4.53 -3.68 7.98
N SER A 143 3.35 -3.78 8.58
CA SER A 143 2.36 -2.70 8.72
C SER A 143 2.39 -2.03 10.10
N SER A 144 3.28 -2.45 10.99
CA SER A 144 3.38 -1.91 12.35
C SER A 144 4.21 -0.63 12.42
N ASP A 145 3.97 0.17 13.46
CA ASP A 145 4.79 1.35 13.82
C ASP A 145 6.14 0.95 14.46
N GLU A 146 6.41 -0.33 14.70
CA GLU A 146 7.55 -0.78 15.53
C GLU A 146 8.94 -0.50 14.91
N GLY A 147 9.00 -0.10 13.64
CA GLY A 147 10.20 0.44 12.98
C GLY A 147 10.13 1.94 12.65
N TYR A 148 9.08 2.63 13.08
CA TYR A 148 8.86 4.06 12.80
C TYR A 148 9.46 4.91 13.91
N HIS A 149 10.66 5.41 13.68
CA HIS A 149 11.14 6.59 14.37
C HIS A 149 10.26 7.76 13.94
N SER A 150 9.66 8.47 14.91
CA SER A 150 8.92 9.69 14.61
C SER A 150 9.83 10.68 13.88
N ASP A 151 9.27 11.65 13.14
CA ASP A 151 10.10 12.70 12.52
C ASP A 151 10.97 13.43 13.57
N ALA A 152 10.50 13.51 14.81
CA ALA A 152 11.28 14.03 15.93
C ALA A 152 12.43 13.10 16.35
N ASP A 153 12.21 11.79 16.37
CA ASP A 153 13.26 10.81 16.68
C ASP A 153 14.32 10.75 15.59
N VAL A 154 13.91 10.78 14.31
CA VAL A 154 14.81 10.84 13.16
C VAL A 154 15.59 12.15 13.15
N GLU A 155 14.93 13.27 13.42
CA GLU A 155 15.59 14.57 13.52
C GLU A 155 16.61 14.61 14.67
N ALA A 156 16.26 14.04 15.83
CA ALA A 156 17.17 13.93 16.98
C ALA A 156 18.38 13.04 16.67
N GLU A 157 18.17 11.93 15.96
CA GLU A 157 19.24 11.01 15.56
C GLU A 157 20.16 11.63 14.52
N LEU A 158 19.63 12.29 13.49
CA LEU A 158 20.43 13.00 12.49
C LEU A 158 21.23 14.15 13.11
N ARG A 159 20.67 14.89 14.09
CA ARG A 159 21.44 15.89 14.85
C ARG A 159 22.55 15.25 15.67
N LYS A 160 22.29 14.10 16.31
CA LYS A 160 23.29 13.34 17.06
C LYS A 160 24.44 12.84 16.16
N GLU A 161 24.15 12.51 14.91
CA GLU A 161 25.13 12.14 13.89
C GLU A 161 25.88 13.34 13.28
N GLY A 162 25.56 14.57 13.69
CA GLY A 162 26.20 15.79 13.19
C GLY A 162 25.77 16.19 11.78
N LYS A 163 24.58 15.77 11.32
CA LYS A 163 24.00 16.22 10.05
C LYS A 163 23.64 17.70 10.10
N SER A 164 23.71 18.37 8.95
CA SER A 164 23.30 19.77 8.83
C SER A 164 21.77 19.90 8.90
N GLU A 165 21.26 21.07 9.26
CA GLU A 165 19.81 21.34 9.25
C GLU A 165 19.22 21.25 7.83
N GLU A 166 20.03 21.49 6.80
CA GLU A 166 19.67 21.33 5.39
C GLU A 166 19.45 19.85 5.04
N ASP A 167 20.34 18.96 5.49
CA ASP A 167 20.20 17.51 5.32
C ASP A 167 18.99 16.97 6.09
N ILE A 168 18.77 17.46 7.31
CA ILE A 168 17.60 17.09 8.14
C ILE A 168 16.31 17.52 7.44
N ALA A 169 16.24 18.74 6.93
CA ALA A 169 15.07 19.23 6.18
C ALA A 169 14.83 18.42 4.91
N PHE A 170 15.89 18.03 4.21
CA PHE A 170 15.81 17.17 3.03
C PHE A 170 15.27 15.77 3.36
N VAL A 171 15.79 15.12 4.42
CA VAL A 171 15.31 13.81 4.85
C VAL A 171 13.85 13.87 5.30
N LYS A 172 13.45 14.91 6.04
CA LYS A 172 12.03 15.13 6.41
C LYS A 172 11.15 15.30 5.18
N LYS A 173 11.62 16.01 4.16
CA LYS A 173 10.91 16.16 2.90
C LYS A 173 10.75 14.82 2.18
N ILE A 174 11.80 13.99 2.12
CA ILE A 174 11.72 12.64 1.52
C ILE A 174 10.72 11.76 2.26
N ARG A 175 10.71 11.80 3.60
CA ARG A 175 9.80 11.00 4.41
C ARG A 175 8.33 11.42 4.29
N GLN A 176 8.08 12.61 3.73
CA GLN A 176 6.76 13.17 3.45
C GLN A 176 6.33 13.01 1.98
N LEU A 177 7.19 12.44 1.13
CA LEU A 177 6.86 12.01 -0.24
C LEU A 177 6.31 10.58 -0.21
#